data_AF-A0AA36GF29-F1
#
_entry.id   AF-A0AA36GF29-F1
#
_cell.length_a   1.000
_cell.length_b   1.000
_cell.length_c   1.000
_cell.angle_alpha   90.00
_cell.angle_beta   90.00
_cell.angle_gamma   90.00
#
_symmetry.space_group_name_H-M   'P 1'
#
loop_
_entity.id
_entity.type
_entity.pdbx_description
1 polymer ?
#
loop_
_entity_poly.entity_id
_entity_poly.type
_entity_poly.pdbx_seq_one_letter_code
_entity_poly.pdbx_strand_id
1 'polypeptide(L)'
;MRGFCCKPYGVCGANEVSIANMCFTKSYIGGSCFHSTQCQPSGGECRNNVCVANVQSDTASFCLNPSQQPERINGIVKNCAYTPCSPGYKCLFNQAYGQYFCCGQSDSGYDYNYGKIRMYPGTLQPLQCFAKDQCLWVDTPNCVYSYRYRQYVCCSTFNC
;
A
#
# COMPACT_ATOMS: atom_id res chain seq x y z
N MET A 1 22.23 31.47 -5.44
CA MET A 1 21.11 30.61 -5.89
C MET A 1 19.89 31.52 -6.05
N ARG A 2 19.34 31.63 -7.25
CA ARG A 2 18.23 32.56 -7.57
C ARG A 2 16.89 31.87 -7.27
N GLY A 3 16.24 32.26 -6.17
CA GLY A 3 14.86 31.87 -5.90
C GLY A 3 13.92 32.59 -6.87
N PHE A 4 13.05 31.84 -7.55
CA PHE A 4 12.10 32.41 -8.49
C PHE A 4 11.07 33.26 -7.76
N CYS A 5 11.10 34.56 -8.06
CA CYS A 5 10.27 35.61 -7.50
C CYS A 5 8.77 35.32 -7.66
N CYS A 6 8.01 35.64 -6.62
CA CYS A 6 6.60 35.95 -6.78
C CYS A 6 6.42 37.08 -7.80
N LYS A 7 5.43 36.92 -8.67
CA LYS A 7 4.98 37.98 -9.57
C LYS A 7 4.51 39.20 -8.74
N PRO A 8 4.66 40.43 -9.27
CA PRO A 8 4.50 41.68 -8.53
C PRO A 8 3.09 41.97 -7.95
N TYR A 9 2.08 41.12 -8.20
CA TYR A 9 0.70 41.37 -7.79
C TYR A 9 0.16 40.44 -6.69
N GLY A 10 0.98 39.57 -6.10
CA GLY A 10 0.53 38.68 -5.01
C GLY A 10 -0.46 37.59 -5.45
N VAL A 11 -0.72 37.47 -6.77
CA VAL A 11 -1.60 36.46 -7.35
C VAL A 11 -0.74 35.46 -8.12
N CYS A 12 -0.77 34.20 -7.68
CA CYS A 12 -0.14 33.09 -8.39
C CYS A 12 -0.91 32.78 -9.68
N GLY A 13 -0.26 32.15 -10.66
CA GLY A 13 -0.90 31.72 -11.90
C GLY A 13 -2.04 30.72 -11.66
N ALA A 14 -2.88 30.48 -12.68
CA ALA A 14 -4.04 29.60 -12.58
C ALA A 14 -3.69 28.16 -12.09
N ASN A 15 -2.48 27.70 -12.43
CA ASN A 15 -1.95 26.38 -12.06
C ASN A 15 -1.00 26.43 -10.86
N GLU A 16 -1.08 27.47 -10.03
CA GLU A 16 -0.21 27.66 -8.87
C GLU A 16 -1.05 27.97 -7.62
N VAL A 17 -0.45 27.77 -6.46
CA VAL A 17 -1.04 28.08 -5.16
C VAL A 17 -0.07 28.96 -4.38
N SER A 18 -0.60 29.99 -3.71
CA SER A 18 0.20 30.88 -2.86
C SER A 18 0.35 30.27 -1.48
N ILE A 19 1.59 30.03 -1.05
CA ILE A 19 1.92 29.50 0.28
C ILE A 19 3.06 30.34 0.83
N ALA A 20 2.84 30.96 1.99
CA ALA A 20 3.85 31.81 2.63
C ALA A 20 4.45 32.86 1.68
N ASN A 21 3.60 33.50 0.86
CA ASN A 21 4.01 34.46 -0.17
C ASN A 21 5.00 33.90 -1.20
N MET A 22 4.94 32.60 -1.48
CA MET A 22 5.63 31.93 -2.58
C MET A 22 4.62 31.18 -3.45
N CYS A 23 4.76 31.26 -4.76
CA CYS A 23 3.92 30.53 -5.69
C CYS A 23 4.52 29.15 -5.97
N PHE A 24 3.72 28.13 -5.71
CA PHE A 24 4.08 26.74 -5.99
C PHE A 24 3.14 26.16 -7.02
N THR A 25 3.69 25.42 -7.99
CA THR A 25 2.89 24.73 -9.00
C THR A 25 1.95 23.72 -8.33
N LYS A 26 0.69 23.72 -8.76
CA LYS A 26 -0.26 22.66 -8.41
C LYS A 26 0.25 21.36 -9.01
N SER A 27 0.22 20.30 -8.21
CA SER A 27 0.57 18.96 -8.66
C SER A 27 -0.63 18.05 -8.51
N TYR A 28 -0.85 17.21 -9.51
CA TYR A 28 -1.78 16.09 -9.36
C TYR A 28 -1.18 15.05 -8.43
N ILE A 29 -2.05 14.19 -7.92
CA ILE A 29 -1.67 12.97 -7.24
C ILE A 29 -0.57 12.21 -8.00
N GLY A 30 0.44 11.73 -7.29
CA GLY A 30 1.64 11.08 -7.82
C GLY A 30 2.74 12.05 -8.28
N GLY A 31 2.42 13.33 -8.42
CA GLY A 31 3.41 14.37 -8.75
C GLY A 31 4.07 14.98 -7.51
N SER A 32 5.13 15.76 -7.74
CA SER A 32 5.96 16.33 -6.67
C SER A 32 5.26 17.46 -5.92
N CYS A 33 5.52 17.56 -4.62
CA CYS A 33 5.01 18.63 -3.79
C CYS A 33 5.98 19.02 -2.66
N PHE A 34 5.81 20.23 -2.16
CA PHE A 34 6.41 20.72 -0.91
C PHE A 34 5.38 20.91 0.20
N HIS A 35 4.12 21.14 -0.18
CA HIS A 35 3.02 21.42 0.74
C HIS A 35 1.73 20.76 0.22
N SER A 36 0.88 20.26 1.13
CA SER A 36 -0.38 19.58 0.77
C SER A 36 -1.35 20.45 -0.04
N THR A 37 -1.30 21.77 0.13
CA THR A 37 -2.12 22.72 -0.66
C THR A 37 -1.79 22.72 -2.15
N GLN A 38 -0.64 22.18 -2.56
CA GLN A 38 -0.28 22.00 -3.97
C GLN A 38 -1.04 20.82 -4.61
N CYS A 39 -1.51 19.87 -3.80
CA CYS A 39 -2.05 18.61 -4.30
C CYS A 39 -3.49 18.75 -4.81
N GLN A 40 -3.71 18.23 -6.01
CA GLN A 40 -5.00 18.22 -6.70
C GLN A 40 -5.47 16.78 -6.97
N PRO A 41 -6.79 16.50 -6.85
CA PRO A 41 -7.87 17.40 -6.41
C PRO A 41 -7.77 17.77 -4.91
N SER A 42 -8.52 18.79 -4.48
CA SER A 42 -8.57 19.22 -3.08
C SER A 42 -8.79 18.03 -2.14
N GLY A 43 -7.99 17.95 -1.07
CA GLY A 43 -7.90 16.75 -0.22
C GLY A 43 -6.70 15.86 -0.52
N GLY A 44 -5.76 16.28 -1.37
CA GLY A 44 -4.44 15.64 -1.43
C GLY A 44 -3.54 16.05 -0.25
N GLU A 45 -2.72 15.12 0.24
CA GLU A 45 -1.65 15.37 1.20
C GLU A 45 -0.29 15.27 0.53
N CYS A 46 0.64 16.12 0.94
CA CYS A 46 2.03 15.99 0.52
C CYS A 46 2.77 15.05 1.48
N ARG A 47 3.15 13.86 1.01
CA ARG A 47 3.92 12.88 1.79
C ARG A 47 5.19 12.49 1.06
N ASN A 48 6.33 12.59 1.74
CA ASN A 48 7.65 12.32 1.16
C ASN A 48 7.87 13.07 -0.16
N ASN A 49 7.46 14.34 -0.21
CA ASN A 49 7.51 15.21 -1.38
C ASN A 49 6.68 14.75 -2.60
N VAL A 50 5.67 13.90 -2.40
CA VAL A 50 4.74 13.45 -3.43
C VAL A 50 3.30 13.63 -2.98
N CYS A 51 2.45 14.11 -3.89
CA CYS A 51 1.02 14.25 -3.65
C CYS A 51 0.36 12.87 -3.57
N VAL A 52 -0.24 12.57 -2.43
CA VAL A 52 -1.08 11.38 -2.22
C VAL A 52 -2.49 11.83 -1.93
N ALA A 53 -3.51 11.06 -2.29
CA ALA A 53 -4.87 11.45 -1.94
C ALA A 53 -5.10 11.18 -0.45
N ASN A 54 -5.56 12.18 0.32
CA ASN A 54 -6.10 11.94 1.65
C ASN A 54 -7.53 11.42 1.47
N VAL A 55 -7.64 10.11 1.35
CA VAL A 55 -8.94 9.45 1.20
C VAL A 55 -9.32 8.83 2.54
N GLN A 56 -9.82 9.67 3.45
CA GLN A 56 -10.53 9.23 4.64
C GLN A 56 -11.92 8.65 4.32
N SER A 57 -12.47 8.87 3.12
CA SER A 57 -13.88 8.59 2.85
C SER A 57 -14.16 7.11 2.52
N ASP A 58 -14.97 6.48 3.37
CA ASP A 58 -15.40 5.08 3.37
C ASP A 58 -16.37 4.67 2.25
N THR A 59 -16.53 5.46 1.20
CA THR A 59 -17.62 5.28 0.22
C THR A 59 -17.19 4.90 -1.19
N ALA A 60 -15.89 4.86 -1.48
CA ALA A 60 -15.38 4.45 -2.79
C ALA A 60 -14.65 3.11 -2.71
N SER A 61 -14.98 2.20 -3.62
CA SER A 61 -14.28 0.92 -3.78
C SER A 61 -12.83 1.18 -4.25
N PHE A 62 -11.92 1.34 -3.29
CA PHE A 62 -10.48 1.48 -3.55
C PHE A 62 -9.91 0.25 -4.25
N CYS A 63 -10.47 -0.91 -3.92
CA CYS A 63 -10.08 -2.18 -4.48
C CYS A 63 -10.97 -2.51 -5.68
N LEU A 64 -10.32 -2.94 -6.76
CA LEU A 64 -11.00 -3.38 -7.98
C LEU A 64 -11.93 -4.56 -7.73
N ASN A 65 -11.62 -5.38 -6.71
CA ASN A 65 -12.47 -6.45 -6.25
C ASN A 65 -13.33 -5.97 -5.05
N PRO A 66 -14.66 -5.99 -5.14
CA PRO A 66 -15.55 -5.54 -4.07
C PRO A 66 -15.49 -6.40 -2.80
N SER A 67 -14.96 -7.63 -2.87
CA SER A 67 -14.73 -8.45 -1.67
C SER A 67 -13.45 -8.09 -0.92
N GLN A 68 -12.60 -7.24 -1.51
CA GLN A 68 -11.35 -6.79 -0.91
C GLN A 68 -11.52 -5.41 -0.28
N GLN A 69 -10.83 -5.21 0.83
CA GLN A 69 -10.78 -3.96 1.57
C GLN A 69 -9.40 -3.30 1.38
N PRO A 70 -9.34 -1.96 1.40
CA PRO A 70 -8.07 -1.26 1.44
C PRO A 70 -7.37 -1.50 2.78
N GLU A 71 -6.06 -1.73 2.75
CA GLU A 71 -5.24 -1.70 3.96
C GLU A 71 -5.21 -0.27 4.49
N ARG A 72 -5.50 -0.10 5.79
CA ARG A 72 -5.49 1.20 6.44
C ARG A 72 -4.48 1.22 7.59
N ILE A 73 -3.72 2.29 7.69
CA ILE A 73 -2.86 2.59 8.85
C ILE A 73 -3.45 3.83 9.51
N ASN A 74 -3.91 3.70 10.76
CA ASN A 74 -4.58 4.77 11.51
C ASN A 74 -5.75 5.42 10.74
N GLY A 75 -6.58 4.58 10.09
CA GLY A 75 -7.73 5.01 9.29
C GLY A 75 -7.40 5.49 7.88
N ILE A 76 -6.12 5.68 7.54
CA ILE A 76 -5.67 6.18 6.24
C ILE A 76 -5.31 5.04 5.32
N VAL A 77 -5.83 5.04 4.09
CA VAL A 77 -5.50 4.03 3.08
C VAL A 77 -4.00 4.03 2.79
N LYS A 78 -3.39 2.84 2.84
CA LYS A 78 -1.96 2.66 2.62
C LYS A 78 -1.64 2.71 1.14
N ASN A 79 -0.79 3.67 0.77
CA ASN A 79 -0.26 3.78 -0.57
C ASN A 79 1.00 2.91 -0.73
N CYS A 80 0.97 1.99 -1.69
CA CYS A 80 2.06 1.04 -1.93
C CYS A 80 3.05 1.40 -3.02
N ALA A 81 2.99 2.62 -3.54
CA ALA A 81 4.05 3.14 -4.39
C ALA A 81 5.38 3.28 -3.63
N TYR A 82 5.33 3.49 -2.30
CA TYR A 82 6.50 3.75 -1.47
C TYR A 82 6.62 2.83 -0.25
N THR A 83 5.53 2.18 0.16
CA THR A 83 5.50 1.35 1.37
C THR A 83 4.91 -0.03 1.04
N PRO A 84 5.60 -1.14 1.32
CA PRO A 84 5.09 -2.46 0.99
C PRO A 84 3.78 -2.77 1.74
N CYS A 85 2.86 -3.47 1.08
CA CYS A 85 1.61 -3.92 1.68
C CYS A 85 1.84 -4.96 2.78
N SER A 86 0.96 -4.97 3.76
CA SER A 86 0.96 -6.02 4.78
C SER A 86 0.59 -7.37 4.18
N PRO A 87 1.04 -8.49 4.79
CA PRO A 87 0.67 -9.81 4.33
C PRO A 87 -0.86 -9.98 4.23
N GLY A 88 -1.34 -10.46 3.09
CA GLY A 88 -2.78 -10.60 2.82
C GLY A 88 -3.34 -9.49 1.92
N TYR A 89 -2.56 -8.43 1.69
CA TYR A 89 -2.87 -7.35 0.76
C TYR A 89 -1.95 -7.40 -0.47
N LYS A 90 -2.51 -7.04 -1.62
CA LYS A 90 -1.80 -6.89 -2.90
C LYS A 90 -1.78 -5.42 -3.29
N CYS A 91 -0.66 -4.96 -3.84
CA CYS A 91 -0.55 -3.60 -4.36
C CYS A 91 -1.26 -3.52 -5.71
N LEU A 92 -2.32 -2.72 -5.80
CA LEU A 92 -3.12 -2.53 -7.02
C LEU A 92 -3.16 -1.05 -7.40
N PHE A 93 -3.02 -0.77 -8.69
CA PHE A 93 -3.24 0.58 -9.21
C PHE A 93 -4.73 0.84 -9.37
N ASN A 94 -5.21 1.95 -8.80
CA ASN A 94 -6.56 2.43 -8.99
C ASN A 94 -6.55 3.63 -9.93
N GLN A 95 -7.12 3.43 -11.12
CA GLN A 95 -7.16 4.45 -12.17
C GLN A 95 -7.99 5.67 -11.80
N ALA A 96 -9.03 5.53 -10.99
CA ALA A 96 -9.86 6.65 -10.55
C ALA A 96 -9.09 7.62 -9.64
N TYR A 97 -8.11 7.11 -8.89
CA TYR A 97 -7.30 7.88 -7.95
C TYR A 97 -5.85 8.11 -8.40
N GLY A 98 -5.45 7.53 -9.53
CA GLY A 98 -4.08 7.62 -10.04
C GLY A 98 -3.02 7.09 -9.08
N GLN A 99 -3.36 6.13 -8.21
CA GLN A 99 -2.50 5.68 -7.10
C GLN A 99 -2.47 4.18 -6.93
N TYR A 100 -1.39 3.72 -6.30
CA TYR A 100 -1.22 2.35 -5.85
C TYR A 100 -1.73 2.20 -4.42
N PHE A 101 -2.69 1.30 -4.21
CA PHE A 101 -3.24 0.98 -2.90
C PHE A 101 -3.05 -0.49 -2.55
N CYS A 102 -2.89 -0.76 -1.27
CA CYS A 102 -2.90 -2.12 -0.74
C CYS A 102 -4.34 -2.62 -0.62
N CYS A 103 -4.68 -3.68 -1.34
CA CYS A 103 -6.02 -4.24 -1.42
C CYS A 103 -6.00 -5.74 -1.14
N GLY A 104 -6.84 -6.18 -0.20
CA GLY A 104 -6.86 -7.55 0.28
C GLY A 104 -7.90 -7.76 1.36
N GLN A 105 -7.79 -8.85 2.10
CA GLN A 105 -8.62 -9.10 3.27
C GLN A 105 -7.70 -9.23 4.47
N SER A 106 -7.83 -8.32 5.45
CA SER A 106 -7.29 -8.57 6.78
C SER A 106 -8.17 -9.60 7.44
N ASP A 107 -7.64 -10.81 7.58
CA ASP A 107 -8.30 -11.83 8.37
C ASP A 107 -7.95 -11.57 9.84
N SER A 108 -8.94 -11.20 10.65
CA SER A 108 -8.75 -10.90 12.08
C SER A 108 -8.44 -12.14 12.91
N GLY A 109 -8.54 -13.34 12.32
CA GLY A 109 -8.10 -14.61 12.90
C GLY A 109 -6.71 -15.08 12.44
N TYR A 110 -6.00 -14.31 11.60
CA TYR A 110 -4.64 -14.65 11.17
C TYR A 110 -3.60 -14.07 12.13
N ASP A 111 -2.81 -14.93 12.76
CA ASP A 111 -1.62 -14.52 13.50
C ASP A 111 -0.49 -14.22 12.51
N TYR A 112 -0.25 -12.94 12.25
CA TYR A 112 0.74 -12.46 11.28
C TYR A 112 2.21 -12.63 11.75
N ASN A 113 2.46 -13.21 12.95
CA ASN A 113 3.79 -13.70 13.33
C ASN A 113 4.14 -15.04 12.66
N TYR A 114 3.14 -15.72 12.08
CA TYR A 114 3.31 -16.99 11.41
C TYR A 114 3.26 -16.81 9.89
N GLY A 115 4.17 -17.47 9.19
CA GLY A 115 4.22 -17.50 7.74
C GLY A 115 3.02 -18.21 7.14
N LYS A 116 2.73 -17.89 5.88
CA LYS A 116 1.71 -18.56 5.09
C LYS A 116 2.13 -19.98 4.79
N ILE A 117 1.25 -20.93 5.12
CA ILE A 117 1.45 -22.35 4.85
C ILE A 117 0.76 -22.71 3.54
N ARG A 118 1.45 -23.47 2.69
CA ARG A 118 0.86 -24.04 1.48
C ARG A 118 -0.09 -25.18 1.86
N MET A 119 -1.28 -25.22 1.28
CA MET A 119 -2.25 -26.31 1.47
C MET A 119 -2.33 -27.17 0.20
N TYR A 120 -2.75 -28.44 0.34
CA TYR A 120 -3.11 -29.24 -0.84
C TYR A 120 -4.31 -28.59 -1.56
N PRO A 121 -4.29 -28.47 -2.90
CA PRO A 121 -5.36 -27.82 -3.66
C PRO A 121 -6.75 -28.39 -3.32
N GLY A 122 -7.71 -27.50 -3.03
CA GLY A 122 -9.08 -27.89 -2.69
C GLY A 122 -9.27 -28.48 -1.29
N THR A 123 -8.24 -28.43 -0.42
CA THR A 123 -8.31 -28.94 0.95
C THR A 123 -7.88 -27.90 1.99
N LEU A 124 -8.15 -28.19 3.26
CA LEU A 124 -7.58 -27.48 4.40
C LEU A 124 -6.34 -28.19 4.98
N GLN A 125 -5.79 -29.18 4.26
CA GLN A 125 -4.63 -29.94 4.74
C GLN A 125 -3.33 -29.24 4.34
N PRO A 126 -2.42 -29.00 5.30
CA PRO A 126 -1.12 -28.41 5.02
C PRO A 126 -0.26 -29.36 4.18
N LEU A 127 0.39 -28.80 3.17
CA LEU A 127 1.31 -29.50 2.31
C LEU A 127 2.56 -29.86 3.11
N GLN A 128 2.75 -31.16 3.32
CA GLN A 128 3.86 -31.69 4.09
C GLN A 128 5.15 -31.64 3.27
N CYS A 129 6.25 -31.27 3.93
CA CYS A 129 7.59 -31.34 3.38
C CYS A 129 8.48 -32.17 4.29
N PHE A 130 9.54 -32.75 3.73
CA PHE A 130 10.47 -33.63 4.42
C PHE A 130 11.93 -33.16 4.29
N ALA A 131 12.21 -32.24 3.37
CA ALA A 131 13.53 -31.64 3.16
C ALA A 131 13.44 -30.17 2.74
N LYS A 132 14.53 -29.41 2.96
CA LYS A 132 14.57 -27.96 2.73
C LYS A 132 14.29 -27.54 1.29
N ASP A 133 14.59 -28.41 0.33
CA ASP A 133 14.48 -28.20 -1.12
C ASP A 133 13.16 -28.69 -1.72
N GLN A 134 12.28 -29.32 -0.94
CA GLN A 134 10.98 -29.79 -1.44
C GLN A 134 9.94 -28.68 -1.67
N CYS A 135 10.18 -27.50 -1.10
CA CYS A 135 9.31 -26.35 -1.22
C CYS A 135 9.71 -25.50 -2.43
N LEU A 136 9.25 -25.91 -3.62
CA LEU A 136 9.64 -25.33 -4.90
C LEU A 136 8.92 -24.01 -5.23
N TRP A 137 8.04 -23.53 -4.36
CA TRP A 137 7.23 -22.33 -4.62
C TRP A 137 7.90 -21.08 -4.10
N VAL A 138 7.94 -20.04 -4.94
CA VAL A 138 8.52 -18.73 -4.62
C VAL A 138 7.84 -18.08 -3.42
N ASP A 139 6.55 -18.34 -3.19
CA ASP A 139 5.75 -17.77 -2.10
C ASP A 139 5.88 -18.53 -0.78
N THR A 140 6.29 -19.81 -0.81
CA THR A 140 6.40 -20.69 0.36
C THR A 140 7.65 -21.56 0.31
N PRO A 141 8.87 -20.98 0.24
CA PRO A 141 10.08 -21.72 -0.08
C PRO A 141 10.69 -22.48 1.10
N ASN A 142 10.20 -22.26 2.33
CA ASN A 142 10.83 -22.79 3.53
C ASN A 142 10.12 -24.04 4.03
N CYS A 143 10.82 -25.16 4.15
CA CYS A 143 10.32 -26.32 4.88
C CYS A 143 10.59 -26.16 6.38
N VAL A 144 9.56 -25.86 7.17
CA VAL A 144 9.69 -25.65 8.62
C VAL A 144 8.65 -26.41 9.41
N TYR A 145 8.98 -26.76 10.65
CA TYR A 145 8.07 -27.47 11.54
C TYR A 145 6.98 -26.52 12.04
N SER A 146 5.73 -26.85 11.75
CA SER A 146 4.58 -26.13 12.28
C SER A 146 4.11 -26.71 13.60
N TYR A 147 4.17 -25.91 14.67
CA TYR A 147 3.63 -26.32 15.98
C TYR A 147 2.10 -26.49 15.96
N ARG A 148 1.41 -25.72 15.10
CA ARG A 148 -0.04 -25.79 14.93
C ARG A 148 -0.49 -27.10 14.30
N TYR A 149 0.21 -27.55 13.26
CA TYR A 149 -0.15 -28.76 12.50
C TYR A 149 0.65 -29.98 12.91
N ARG A 150 1.62 -29.82 13.82
CA ARG A 150 2.53 -30.87 14.32
C ARG A 150 3.25 -31.64 13.23
N GLN A 151 3.61 -30.95 12.15
CA GLN A 151 4.32 -31.51 11.02
C GLN A 151 5.16 -30.44 10.31
N TYR A 152 6.12 -30.87 9.49
CA TYR A 152 6.87 -29.99 8.59
C TYR A 152 6.01 -29.56 7.40
N VAL A 153 6.01 -28.27 7.10
CA VAL A 153 5.16 -27.66 6.07
C VAL A 153 5.94 -26.65 5.22
N CYS A 154 5.54 -26.50 3.96
CA CYS A 154 6.07 -25.43 3.11
C CYS A 154 5.47 -24.09 3.49
N CYS A 155 6.36 -23.14 3.80
CA CYS A 155 5.98 -21.90 4.40
C CYS A 155 6.74 -20.67 3.88
N SER A 156 6.09 -19.51 3.94
CA SER A 156 6.66 -18.24 3.47
C SER A 156 7.77 -17.70 4.37
N THR A 157 7.83 -18.12 5.63
CA THR A 157 8.83 -17.69 6.61
C THR A 157 9.40 -18.91 7.35
N PHE A 158 10.33 -18.68 8.28
CA PHE A 158 10.88 -19.73 9.13
C PHE A 158 10.03 -20.06 10.37
N ASN A 159 8.92 -19.34 10.58
CA ASN A 159 8.03 -19.55 11.74
C ASN A 159 6.60 -19.71 11.26
N CYS A 160 6.10 -20.94 11.40
CA CYS A 160 4.82 -21.45 10.91
C CYS A 160 4.39 -22.54 11.91
#